data_AF-A0AAP8KSS5-F1
#
_entry.id   AF-A0AAP8KSS5-F1
#
_cell.length_a   1.000
_cell.length_b   1.000
_cell.length_c   1.000
_cell.angle_alpha   90.00
_cell.angle_beta   90.00
_cell.angle_gamma   90.00
#
_symmetry.space_group_name_H-M   'P 1'
#
loop_
_entity.id
_entity.type
_entity.pdbx_description
1 polymer ?
#
loop_
_entity_poly.entity_id
_entity_poly.type
_entity_poly.pdbx_seq_one_letter_code
_entity_poly.pdbx_strand_id
1 'polypeptide(L)'
;MTSIISPKLEELNNQLKKGNEKAIYTFLHEIKSNNTPLIEQYPVENQYKLITYIWLGDQKTENVYVFGSFPGWDLSVNQLQRLLQTDIWYVTFRTDESFISTYYFSVNDFFENDWIKRSEKYQLDRFNKNTFGEDANKASVLNIGMEVQYSGRFPSDHYPSGKIETYSFHSTILNDTRKIYIYTPHDYSHTSHLQELLIVFDGNSFINNLSIARTLNYLIYEKEIPSCIAVAIEPVDRLEELTYNDKMNTF
;
A
#
# COMPACT_ATOMS: atom_id res chain seq x y z
N MET A 1 -21.82 -14.26 7.57
CA MET A 1 -20.94 -14.08 8.75
C MET A 1 -21.58 -13.05 9.66
N THR A 2 -21.60 -13.28 10.96
CA THR A 2 -22.06 -12.29 11.95
C THR A 2 -21.11 -11.10 11.93
N SER A 3 -21.65 -9.90 11.71
CA SER A 3 -20.85 -8.67 11.70
C SER A 3 -20.19 -8.47 13.06
N ILE A 4 -18.85 -8.41 13.08
CA ILE A 4 -18.08 -8.03 14.26
C ILE A 4 -18.15 -6.50 14.38
N ILE A 5 -18.41 -5.99 15.58
CA ILE A 5 -18.39 -4.55 15.87
C ILE A 5 -17.25 -4.27 16.85
N SER A 6 -16.58 -3.14 16.67
CA SER A 6 -15.52 -2.72 17.58
C SER A 6 -16.08 -2.15 18.89
N PRO A 7 -15.38 -2.27 20.03
CA PRO A 7 -15.84 -1.75 21.31
C PRO A 7 -16.22 -0.26 21.24
N LYS A 8 -15.42 0.56 20.56
CA LYS A 8 -15.71 1.99 20.37
C LYS A 8 -16.99 2.24 19.58
N LEU A 9 -17.22 1.49 18.50
CA LEU A 9 -18.46 1.61 17.73
C LEU A 9 -19.68 1.06 18.48
N GLU A 10 -19.50 0.02 19.29
CA GLU A 10 -20.55 -0.52 20.15
C GLU A 10 -20.95 0.50 21.23
N GLU A 11 -19.98 1.17 21.86
CA GLU A 11 -20.23 2.26 22.80
C GLU A 11 -21.01 3.40 22.12
N LEU A 12 -20.57 3.85 20.94
CA LEU A 12 -21.26 4.89 20.18
C LEU A 12 -22.71 4.47 19.84
N ASN A 13 -22.90 3.25 19.34
CA ASN A 13 -24.21 2.70 19.02
C ASN A 13 -25.15 2.71 20.25
N ASN A 14 -24.62 2.32 21.41
CA ASN A 14 -25.38 2.31 22.66
C ASN A 14 -25.74 3.72 23.14
N GLN A 15 -24.84 4.69 23.00
CA GLN A 15 -25.12 6.10 23.31
C GLN A 15 -26.21 6.68 22.40
N LEU A 16 -26.14 6.39 21.10
CA LEU A 16 -27.12 6.87 20.13
C LEU A 16 -28.51 6.26 20.34
N LYS A 17 -28.58 4.96 20.64
CA LYS A 17 -29.84 4.30 21.01
C LYS A 17 -30.49 4.88 22.26
N LYS A 18 -29.70 5.49 23.15
CA LYS A 18 -30.18 6.20 24.35
C LYS A 18 -30.53 7.68 24.08
N GLY A 19 -30.46 8.14 22.83
CA GLY A 19 -30.77 9.51 22.44
C GLY A 19 -29.63 10.52 22.67
N ASN A 20 -28.41 10.06 22.97
CA ASN A 20 -27.26 10.95 23.13
C ASN A 20 -26.62 11.28 21.77
N GLU A 21 -27.26 12.18 21.02
CA GLU A 21 -26.77 12.62 19.70
C GLU A 21 -25.38 13.28 19.77
N LYS A 22 -25.02 13.85 20.92
CA LYS A 22 -23.70 14.49 21.12
C LYS A 22 -22.54 13.49 21.04
N ALA A 23 -22.80 12.21 21.26
CA ALA A 23 -21.79 11.16 21.19
C ALA A 23 -21.13 11.07 19.80
N ILE A 24 -21.84 11.43 18.71
CA ILE A 24 -21.25 11.49 17.37
C ILE A 24 -20.11 12.51 17.32
N TYR A 25 -20.31 13.71 17.87
CA TYR A 25 -19.26 14.74 17.83
C TYR A 25 -18.03 14.34 18.63
N THR A 26 -18.24 13.70 19.79
CA THR A 26 -17.15 13.13 20.60
C THR A 26 -16.38 12.09 19.81
N PHE A 27 -17.08 11.13 19.20
CA PHE A 27 -16.46 10.08 18.39
C PHE A 27 -15.69 10.65 17.20
N LEU A 28 -16.28 11.58 16.45
CA LEU A 28 -15.64 12.22 15.30
C LEU A 28 -14.39 13.01 15.71
N HIS A 29 -14.40 13.65 16.88
CA HIS A 29 -13.22 14.32 17.42
C HIS A 29 -12.11 13.32 17.77
N GLU A 30 -12.47 12.19 18.38
CA GLU A 30 -11.52 11.14 18.73
C GLU A 30 -10.86 10.51 17.49
N ILE A 31 -11.62 10.10 16.47
CA ILE A 31 -11.03 9.47 15.27
C ILE A 31 -10.12 10.44 14.50
N LYS A 32 -10.45 11.73 14.47
CA LYS A 32 -9.58 12.77 13.88
C LYS A 32 -8.29 12.97 14.67
N SER A 33 -8.34 12.78 15.99
CA SER A 33 -7.20 12.98 16.88
C SER A 33 -6.29 11.76 16.93
N ASN A 34 -6.88 10.57 16.95
CA ASN A 34 -6.21 9.29 17.21
C ASN A 34 -5.87 8.47 15.96
N ASN A 35 -6.14 9.02 14.78
CA ASN A 35 -5.94 8.38 13.49
C ASN A 35 -6.95 7.25 13.21
N THR A 36 -7.13 6.92 11.93
CA THR A 36 -7.83 5.71 11.46
C THR A 36 -6.87 4.82 10.66
N PRO A 37 -7.17 3.51 10.50
CA PRO A 37 -8.30 2.75 11.06
C PRO A 37 -8.21 2.62 12.60
N LEU A 38 -9.33 2.36 13.28
CA LEU A 38 -9.29 2.07 14.71
C LEU A 38 -8.70 0.68 14.93
N ILE A 39 -7.77 0.57 15.89
CA ILE A 39 -7.15 -0.70 16.29
C ILE A 39 -7.48 -0.91 17.77
N GLU A 40 -8.28 -1.93 18.07
CA GLU A 40 -8.77 -2.21 19.41
C GLU A 40 -8.48 -3.67 19.79
N GLN A 41 -8.31 -3.97 21.07
CA GLN A 41 -8.23 -5.37 21.52
C GLN A 41 -9.61 -6.03 21.36
N TYR A 42 -9.63 -7.30 20.96
CA TYR A 42 -10.87 -8.06 20.95
C TYR A 42 -11.24 -8.46 22.38
N PRO A 43 -12.41 -8.04 22.91
CA PRO A 43 -12.71 -8.19 24.34
C PRO A 43 -12.75 -9.63 24.87
N VAL A 44 -13.10 -10.59 24.01
CA VAL A 44 -13.30 -11.99 24.39
C VAL A 44 -12.00 -12.80 24.31
N GLU A 45 -11.13 -12.50 23.35
CA GLU A 45 -9.89 -13.22 23.09
C GLU A 45 -8.77 -12.21 22.83
N ASN A 46 -7.95 -11.95 23.86
CA ASN A 46 -6.97 -10.86 23.85
C ASN A 46 -5.81 -11.03 22.85
N GLN A 47 -5.60 -12.24 22.31
CA GLN A 47 -4.62 -12.45 21.22
C GLN A 47 -5.07 -11.76 19.93
N TYR A 48 -6.37 -11.51 19.77
CA TYR A 48 -6.93 -10.88 18.59
C TYR A 48 -7.07 -9.37 18.78
N LYS A 49 -6.84 -8.67 17.68
CA LYS A 49 -7.12 -7.25 17.50
C LYS A 49 -8.25 -7.08 16.49
N LEU A 50 -9.03 -6.03 16.68
CA LEU A 50 -10.04 -5.57 15.75
C LEU A 50 -9.51 -4.36 15.00
N ILE A 51 -9.61 -4.40 13.67
CA ILE A 51 -9.25 -3.32 12.77
C ILE A 51 -10.55 -2.79 12.17
N THR A 52 -10.89 -1.55 12.47
CA THR A 52 -12.13 -0.91 12.00
C THR A 52 -11.82 0.21 11.05
N TYR A 53 -12.11 -0.03 9.78
CA TYR A 53 -12.06 0.97 8.73
C TYR A 53 -13.31 1.82 8.80
N ILE A 54 -13.14 3.14 8.73
CA ILE A 54 -14.24 4.09 8.89
C ILE A 54 -14.22 5.07 7.72
N TRP A 55 -15.38 5.29 7.14
CA TRP A 55 -15.60 6.35 6.18
C TRP A 55 -16.70 7.29 6.67
N LEU A 56 -16.45 8.61 6.60
CA LEU A 56 -17.46 9.62 6.87
C LEU A 56 -18.14 10.02 5.55
N GLY A 57 -19.33 9.48 5.33
CA GLY A 57 -20.15 9.77 4.16
C GLY A 57 -20.96 11.06 4.30
N ASP A 58 -21.98 11.15 3.46
CA ASP A 58 -23.00 12.20 3.44
C ASP A 58 -24.34 11.61 2.94
N GLN A 59 -25.33 12.47 2.73
CA GLN A 59 -26.65 12.06 2.21
C GLN A 59 -26.63 11.45 0.80
N LYS A 60 -25.55 11.61 0.03
CA LYS A 60 -25.39 11.05 -1.32
C LYS A 60 -24.54 9.78 -1.31
N THR A 61 -24.06 9.35 -0.15
CA THR A 61 -23.27 8.13 -0.02
C THR A 61 -24.21 6.93 0.03
N GLU A 62 -24.15 6.09 -1.00
CA GLU A 62 -25.01 4.91 -1.17
C GLU A 62 -24.25 3.61 -0.83
N ASN A 63 -22.97 3.55 -1.15
CA ASN A 63 -22.11 2.44 -0.76
C ASN A 63 -20.65 2.91 -0.58
N VAL A 64 -19.91 2.16 0.23
CA VAL A 64 -18.48 2.37 0.45
C VAL A 64 -17.81 1.01 0.57
N TYR A 65 -16.63 0.87 -0.01
CA TYR A 65 -15.81 -0.32 0.11
C TYR A 65 -14.38 0.05 0.53
N VAL A 66 -13.70 -0.88 1.20
CA VAL A 66 -12.28 -0.78 1.53
C VAL A 66 -11.50 -1.91 0.86
N PHE A 67 -10.38 -1.61 0.20
CA PHE A 67 -9.54 -2.61 -0.46
C PHE A 67 -8.08 -2.40 -0.11
N GLY A 68 -7.28 -3.46 -0.20
CA GLY A 68 -5.85 -3.37 0.01
C GLY A 68 -5.24 -4.70 0.35
N SER A 69 -3.99 -4.67 0.82
CA SER A 69 -3.23 -5.89 1.09
C SER A 69 -3.90 -6.76 2.17
N PHE A 70 -4.36 -6.15 3.27
CA PHE A 70 -5.04 -6.85 4.37
C PHE A 70 -6.56 -7.00 4.18
N PRO A 71 -7.34 -5.95 3.82
CA PRO A 71 -8.77 -6.14 3.51
C PRO A 71 -9.01 -7.09 2.34
N GLY A 72 -8.00 -7.29 1.47
CA GLY A 72 -8.14 -8.05 0.25
C GLY A 72 -8.94 -7.30 -0.81
N TRP A 73 -9.47 -8.07 -1.77
CA TRP A 73 -10.08 -7.56 -2.99
C TRP A 73 -11.50 -8.12 -3.24
N ASP A 74 -12.08 -8.81 -2.27
CA ASP A 74 -13.43 -9.36 -2.37
C ASP A 74 -14.48 -8.33 -1.93
N LEU A 75 -15.22 -7.79 -2.90
CA LEU A 75 -16.26 -6.78 -2.69
C LEU A 75 -17.32 -7.20 -1.67
N SER A 76 -17.63 -8.50 -1.55
CA SER A 76 -18.71 -9.00 -0.70
C SER A 76 -18.40 -8.88 0.80
N VAL A 77 -17.11 -8.97 1.16
CA VAL A 77 -16.64 -8.82 2.55
C VAL A 77 -16.12 -7.42 2.85
N ASN A 78 -15.79 -6.66 1.80
CA ASN A 78 -15.15 -5.35 1.91
C ASN A 78 -16.11 -4.16 1.92
N GLN A 79 -17.41 -4.41 1.76
CA GLN A 79 -18.42 -3.38 1.83
C GLN A 79 -18.60 -2.90 3.27
N LEU A 80 -18.49 -1.58 3.47
CA LEU A 80 -18.81 -0.94 4.74
C LEU A 80 -20.31 -0.88 4.92
N GLN A 81 -20.75 -1.01 6.16
CA GLN A 81 -22.15 -0.81 6.57
C GLN A 81 -22.31 0.55 7.25
N ARG A 82 -23.50 1.15 7.08
CA ARG A 82 -23.83 2.42 7.73
C ARG A 82 -24.22 2.19 9.19
N LEU A 83 -23.66 2.98 10.11
CA LEU A 83 -24.00 2.94 11.53
C LEU A 83 -25.32 3.68 11.77
N LEU A 84 -26.40 2.92 12.01
CA LEU A 84 -27.75 3.48 12.23
C LEU A 84 -28.13 4.46 11.11
N GLN A 85 -28.70 5.62 11.46
CA GLN A 85 -29.05 6.71 10.54
C GLN A 85 -27.95 7.80 10.47
N THR A 86 -26.71 7.48 10.82
CA THR A 86 -25.59 8.44 10.84
C THR A 86 -24.78 8.39 9.54
N ASP A 87 -23.93 9.39 9.29
CA ASP A 87 -23.02 9.39 8.15
C ASP A 87 -21.74 8.55 8.35
N ILE A 88 -21.68 7.75 9.42
CA ILE A 88 -20.54 6.89 9.72
C ILE A 88 -20.73 5.53 9.05
N TRP A 89 -19.81 5.18 8.16
CA TRP A 89 -19.72 3.88 7.52
C TRP A 89 -18.54 3.11 8.11
N TYR A 90 -18.67 1.81 8.31
CA TYR A 90 -17.59 1.01 8.88
C TYR A 90 -17.60 -0.45 8.43
N VAL A 91 -16.44 -1.08 8.52
CA VAL A 91 -16.28 -2.54 8.51
C VAL A 91 -15.16 -2.90 9.48
N THR A 92 -15.33 -4.01 10.21
CA THR A 92 -14.37 -4.47 11.21
C THR A 92 -13.85 -5.85 10.85
N PHE A 93 -12.54 -5.98 10.78
CA PHE A 93 -11.82 -7.24 10.59
C PHE A 93 -11.13 -7.66 11.89
N ARG A 94 -10.85 -8.96 12.02
CA ARG A 94 -10.13 -9.54 13.15
C ARG A 94 -8.80 -10.12 12.69
N THR A 95 -7.74 -9.92 13.46
CA THR A 95 -6.42 -10.53 13.22
C THR A 95 -5.65 -10.73 14.51
N ASP A 96 -4.83 -11.77 14.59
CA ASP A 96 -3.83 -12.03 15.63
C ASP A 96 -2.40 -11.67 15.17
N GLU A 97 -2.25 -11.20 13.93
CA GLU A 97 -0.96 -10.93 13.31
C GLU A 97 -0.50 -9.48 13.48
N SER A 98 0.82 -9.29 13.40
CA SER A 98 1.46 -7.97 13.28
C SER A 98 1.95 -7.74 11.86
N PHE A 99 1.53 -6.65 11.24
CA PHE A 99 1.83 -6.37 9.83
C PHE A 99 1.72 -4.88 9.48
N ILE A 100 2.16 -4.54 8.27
CA ILE A 100 1.90 -3.26 7.62
C ILE A 100 1.14 -3.53 6.32
N SER A 101 0.05 -2.80 6.11
CA SER A 101 -0.79 -2.95 4.92
C SER A 101 -1.13 -1.59 4.35
N THR A 102 -1.10 -1.49 3.03
CA THR A 102 -1.74 -0.38 2.30
C THR A 102 -3.22 -0.67 2.07
N TYR A 103 -4.03 0.37 1.99
CA TYR A 103 -5.46 0.29 1.65
C TYR A 103 -6.00 1.59 1.04
N TYR A 104 -7.19 1.48 0.45
CA TYR A 104 -7.94 2.53 -0.21
C TYR A 104 -9.44 2.39 0.06
N PHE A 105 -10.19 3.47 -0.11
CA PHE A 105 -11.65 3.46 -0.18
C PHE A 105 -12.15 3.65 -1.62
N SER A 106 -13.30 3.08 -1.93
CA SER A 106 -14.12 3.44 -3.09
C SER A 106 -15.53 3.79 -2.61
N VAL A 107 -16.11 4.87 -3.14
CA VAL A 107 -17.39 5.43 -2.67
C VAL A 107 -18.33 5.54 -3.84
N ASN A 108 -19.58 5.12 -3.65
CA ASN A 108 -20.58 5.01 -4.72
C ASN A 108 -20.04 4.21 -5.91
N ASP A 109 -19.44 3.06 -5.57
CA ASP A 109 -18.82 2.12 -6.50
C ASP A 109 -19.89 1.20 -7.08
N PHE A 110 -20.11 1.34 -8.39
CA PHE A 110 -21.01 0.50 -9.17
C PHE A 110 -20.27 -0.07 -10.38
N PHE A 111 -18.95 -0.27 -10.26
CA PHE A 111 -18.08 -0.63 -11.39
C PHE A 111 -18.01 -2.15 -11.66
N GLU A 112 -18.75 -2.97 -10.89
CA GLU A 112 -18.74 -4.43 -11.02
C GLU A 112 -17.29 -4.98 -11.02
N ASN A 113 -16.88 -5.68 -12.08
CA ASN A 113 -15.54 -6.26 -12.22
C ASN A 113 -14.51 -5.32 -12.89
N ASP A 114 -14.87 -4.07 -13.19
CA ASP A 114 -13.96 -3.08 -13.80
C ASP A 114 -13.02 -2.46 -12.75
N TRP A 115 -11.94 -3.20 -12.46
CA TRP A 115 -10.91 -2.79 -11.49
C TRP A 115 -10.08 -1.59 -11.95
N ILE A 116 -9.93 -1.39 -13.26
CA ILE A 116 -9.19 -0.25 -13.82
C ILE A 116 -9.96 1.03 -13.47
N LYS A 117 -11.23 1.11 -13.87
CA LYS A 117 -12.09 2.25 -13.58
C LYS A 117 -12.27 2.50 -12.09
N ARG A 118 -12.35 1.43 -11.30
CA ARG A 118 -12.37 1.53 -9.83
C ARG A 118 -11.10 2.18 -9.28
N SER A 119 -9.93 1.79 -9.79
CA SER A 119 -8.65 2.32 -9.31
C SER A 119 -8.49 3.82 -9.55
N GLU A 120 -9.07 4.36 -10.62
CA GLU A 120 -9.12 5.80 -10.89
C GLU A 120 -9.93 6.60 -9.85
N LYS A 121 -10.74 5.92 -9.04
CA LYS A 121 -11.64 6.51 -8.04
C LYS A 121 -11.21 6.20 -6.61
N TYR A 122 -10.05 5.59 -6.40
CA TYR A 122 -9.54 5.33 -5.07
C TYR A 122 -9.38 6.62 -4.27
N GLN A 123 -9.84 6.56 -3.02
CA GLN A 123 -9.75 7.64 -2.06
C GLN A 123 -8.93 7.19 -0.86
N LEU A 124 -8.06 8.10 -0.41
CA LEU A 124 -7.34 7.93 0.83
C LEU A 124 -8.28 8.06 2.03
N ASP A 125 -7.92 7.39 3.10
CA ASP A 125 -8.50 7.62 4.40
C ASP A 125 -8.15 9.03 4.89
N ARG A 126 -9.16 9.90 4.93
CA ARG A 126 -9.03 11.31 5.32
C ARG A 126 -8.60 11.50 6.77
N PHE A 127 -8.77 10.50 7.62
CA PHE A 127 -8.36 10.55 9.03
C PHE A 127 -7.11 9.70 9.30
N ASN A 128 -6.49 9.12 8.27
CA ASN A 128 -5.20 8.44 8.39
C ASN A 128 -4.03 9.33 7.92
N LYS A 129 -3.17 9.72 8.85
CA LYS A 129 -1.95 10.49 8.60
C LYS A 129 -0.81 9.64 8.04
N ASN A 130 -0.87 8.32 8.17
CA ASN A 130 0.13 7.41 7.67
C ASN A 130 -0.19 7.06 6.21
N THR A 131 0.70 7.46 5.32
CA THR A 131 0.56 7.21 3.88
C THR A 131 1.87 6.71 3.31
N PHE A 132 1.80 5.94 2.23
CA PHE A 132 2.93 5.41 1.48
C PHE A 132 2.81 5.80 0.01
N GLY A 133 3.94 6.06 -0.65
CA GLY A 133 3.97 6.51 -2.04
C GLY A 133 3.70 8.01 -2.21
N GLU A 134 3.79 8.45 -3.46
CA GLU A 134 3.66 9.86 -3.86
C GLU A 134 2.59 10.03 -4.96
N ASP A 135 2.03 11.23 -5.04
CA ASP A 135 1.05 11.66 -6.04
C ASP A 135 -0.08 10.65 -6.28
N ALA A 136 -0.23 10.17 -7.53
CA ALA A 136 -1.28 9.25 -7.95
C ALA A 136 -1.15 7.83 -7.36
N ASN A 137 0.04 7.48 -6.85
CA ASN A 137 0.33 6.15 -6.28
C ASN A 137 0.28 6.15 -4.74
N LYS A 138 -0.20 7.23 -4.14
CA LYS A 138 -0.29 7.36 -2.69
C LYS A 138 -1.35 6.43 -2.13
N ALA A 139 -1.05 5.74 -1.02
CA ALA A 139 -1.95 4.81 -0.32
C ALA A 139 -2.07 5.17 1.17
N SER A 140 -3.20 4.83 1.80
CA SER A 140 -3.32 4.86 3.26
C SER A 140 -2.65 3.64 3.87
N VAL A 141 -1.99 3.80 5.02
CA VAL A 141 -1.20 2.75 5.66
C VAL A 141 -1.77 2.38 7.01
N LEU A 142 -2.07 1.10 7.19
CA LEU A 142 -2.30 0.47 8.48
C LEU A 142 -0.98 -0.13 8.96
N ASN A 143 -0.54 0.23 10.16
CA ASN A 143 0.54 -0.47 10.86
C ASN A 143 -0.02 -1.05 12.17
N ILE A 144 0.08 -2.36 12.32
CA ILE A 144 -0.31 -3.07 13.53
C ILE A 144 0.89 -3.79 14.13
N GLY A 145 1.60 -3.10 15.03
CA GLY A 145 2.66 -3.69 15.85
C GLY A 145 3.87 -4.21 15.08
N MET A 146 4.07 -3.79 13.83
CA MET A 146 5.23 -4.15 13.03
C MET A 146 6.14 -2.93 12.86
N GLU A 147 7.41 -3.08 13.20
CA GLU A 147 8.42 -2.05 12.96
C GLU A 147 9.21 -2.34 11.69
N VAL A 148 9.31 -1.35 10.79
CA VAL A 148 10.18 -1.44 9.61
C VAL A 148 11.57 -0.98 9.99
N GLN A 149 12.43 -1.93 10.34
CA GLN A 149 13.83 -1.67 10.70
C GLN A 149 14.73 -1.45 9.47
N TYR A 150 14.19 -0.96 8.35
CA TYR A 150 14.92 -0.85 7.08
C TYR A 150 16.14 0.08 7.18
N SER A 151 15.99 1.24 7.83
CA SER A 151 17.11 2.17 8.03
C SER A 151 18.22 1.59 8.92
N GLY A 152 17.85 0.80 9.93
CA GLY A 152 18.79 0.10 10.81
C GLY A 152 19.50 -1.06 10.13
N ARG A 153 18.81 -1.78 9.23
CA ARG A 153 19.40 -2.88 8.45
C ARG A 153 20.39 -2.38 7.41
N PHE A 154 20.12 -1.26 6.76
CA PHE A 154 20.93 -0.75 5.66
C PHE A 154 21.56 0.62 6.01
N PRO A 155 22.45 0.78 7.00
CA PRO A 155 22.95 2.10 7.42
C PRO A 155 23.69 2.86 6.30
N SER A 156 23.46 4.16 6.13
CA SER A 156 24.00 4.93 4.98
C SER A 156 25.52 5.18 4.98
N ASP A 157 26.20 4.94 6.11
CA ASP A 157 27.49 5.60 6.36
C ASP A 157 28.71 4.69 6.12
N HIS A 158 28.52 3.44 5.66
CA HIS A 158 29.56 2.40 5.77
C HIS A 158 29.91 1.65 4.48
N TYR A 159 29.44 2.08 3.30
CA TYR A 159 29.76 1.39 2.04
C TYR A 159 29.95 2.32 0.84
N PRO A 160 30.74 1.91 -0.16
CA PRO A 160 30.84 2.62 -1.42
C PRO A 160 29.50 2.70 -2.17
N SER A 161 29.24 3.86 -2.77
CA SER A 161 27.99 4.08 -3.52
C SER A 161 28.12 3.64 -4.97
N GLY A 162 27.20 2.76 -5.39
CA GLY A 162 26.91 2.54 -6.80
C GLY A 162 26.24 3.75 -7.45
N LYS A 163 26.06 3.68 -8.77
CA LYS A 163 25.51 4.74 -9.60
C LYS A 163 24.24 4.25 -10.30
N ILE A 164 23.24 5.12 -10.40
CA ILE A 164 22.06 4.89 -11.25
C ILE A 164 22.10 5.84 -12.44
N GLU A 165 21.90 5.29 -13.63
CA GLU A 165 21.76 6.04 -14.88
C GLU A 165 20.40 5.74 -15.51
N THR A 166 19.77 6.75 -16.12
CA THR A 166 18.48 6.61 -16.78
C THR A 166 18.66 6.77 -18.28
N TYR A 167 18.10 5.84 -19.03
CA TYR A 167 18.14 5.79 -20.49
C TYR A 167 16.73 5.79 -21.06
N SER A 168 16.60 6.36 -22.26
CA SER A 168 15.41 6.21 -23.11
C SER A 168 15.73 5.13 -24.15
N PHE A 169 14.98 4.04 -24.15
CA PHE A 169 15.22 2.88 -25.01
C PHE A 169 14.04 2.68 -25.97
N HIS A 170 14.33 2.65 -27.27
CA HIS A 170 13.34 2.33 -28.30
C HIS A 170 13.40 0.83 -28.63
N SER A 171 12.29 0.13 -28.44
CA SER A 171 12.16 -1.29 -28.77
C SER A 171 11.48 -1.46 -30.13
N THR A 172 12.13 -2.17 -31.05
CA THR A 172 11.50 -2.56 -32.32
C THR A 172 10.50 -3.71 -32.16
N ILE A 173 10.63 -4.52 -31.08
CA ILE A 173 9.75 -5.63 -30.77
C ILE A 173 8.41 -5.12 -30.21
N LEU A 174 8.49 -4.15 -29.29
CA LEU A 174 7.33 -3.55 -28.64
C LEU A 174 6.77 -2.34 -29.42
N ASN A 175 7.60 -1.78 -30.32
CA ASN A 175 7.28 -0.61 -31.13
C ASN A 175 6.92 0.63 -30.28
N ASP A 176 7.65 0.82 -29.18
CA ASP A 176 7.53 1.95 -28.27
C ASP A 176 8.89 2.43 -27.78
N THR A 177 8.87 3.49 -26.98
CA THR A 177 10.04 4.00 -26.27
C THR A 177 9.72 4.05 -24.79
N ARG A 178 10.62 3.50 -23.97
CA ARG A 178 10.46 3.38 -22.51
C ARG A 178 11.71 3.80 -21.76
N LYS A 179 11.55 4.11 -20.48
CA LYS A 179 12.67 4.40 -19.59
C LYS A 179 13.28 3.10 -19.07
N ILE A 180 14.60 3.03 -19.07
CA ILE A 180 15.36 1.98 -18.42
C ILE A 180 16.32 2.64 -17.44
N TYR A 181 16.35 2.14 -16.22
CA TYR A 181 17.26 2.58 -15.18
C TYR A 181 18.31 1.50 -14.97
N ILE A 182 19.58 1.87 -14.98
CA ILE A 182 20.69 0.94 -14.79
C ILE A 182 21.43 1.33 -13.52
N TYR A 183 21.37 0.48 -12.51
CA TYR A 183 22.25 0.53 -11.36
C TYR A 183 23.53 -0.24 -11.67
N THR A 184 24.68 0.38 -11.40
CA THR A 184 25.99 -0.26 -11.42
C THR A 184 26.65 -0.12 -10.04
N PRO A 185 27.33 -1.17 -9.55
CA PRO A 185 28.04 -1.10 -8.28
C PRO A 185 29.27 -0.19 -8.40
N HIS A 186 29.77 0.30 -7.27
CA HIS A 186 30.85 1.30 -7.22
C HIS A 186 32.13 0.91 -7.98
N ASP A 187 32.40 -0.39 -8.13
CA ASP A 187 33.61 -0.95 -8.74
C ASP A 187 33.41 -1.38 -10.20
N TYR A 188 32.24 -1.09 -10.81
CA TYR A 188 31.88 -1.54 -12.16
C TYR A 188 32.95 -1.26 -13.23
N SER A 189 33.52 -0.06 -13.27
CA SER A 189 34.55 0.32 -14.26
C SER A 189 35.95 -0.19 -13.93
N HIS A 190 36.16 -0.77 -12.75
CA HIS A 190 37.47 -1.15 -12.22
C HIS A 190 37.62 -2.66 -12.01
N THR A 191 36.53 -3.42 -12.12
CA THR A 191 36.54 -4.87 -12.01
C THR A 191 36.65 -5.53 -13.38
N SER A 192 37.45 -6.59 -13.45
CA SER A 192 37.50 -7.50 -14.62
C SER A 192 36.58 -8.71 -14.47
N HIS A 193 35.91 -8.84 -13.32
CA HIS A 193 34.98 -9.93 -13.06
C HIS A 193 33.62 -9.65 -13.68
N LEU A 194 33.01 -10.69 -14.25
CA LEU A 194 31.62 -10.63 -14.68
C LEU A 194 30.71 -10.40 -13.47
N GLN A 195 29.76 -9.50 -13.62
CA GLN A 195 28.77 -9.18 -12.60
C GLN A 195 27.44 -9.86 -12.94
N GLU A 196 26.71 -10.25 -11.90
CA GLU A 196 25.37 -10.82 -12.06
C GLU A 196 24.40 -9.77 -12.60
N LEU A 197 23.39 -10.21 -13.36
CA LEU A 197 22.36 -9.34 -13.92
C LEU A 197 21.03 -9.54 -13.20
N LEU A 198 20.53 -8.47 -12.60
CA LEU A 198 19.19 -8.41 -12.02
C LEU A 198 18.27 -7.61 -12.97
N ILE A 199 17.24 -8.26 -13.51
CA ILE A 199 16.21 -7.59 -14.33
C ILE A 199 14.97 -7.36 -13.47
N VAL A 200 14.46 -6.14 -13.47
CA VAL A 200 13.34 -5.74 -12.59
C VAL A 200 12.31 -4.94 -13.37
N PHE A 201 11.03 -5.27 -13.22
CA PHE A 201 9.92 -4.46 -13.75
C PHE A 201 9.47 -3.41 -12.74
N ASP A 202 8.64 -2.46 -13.18
CA ASP A 202 8.23 -1.29 -12.38
C ASP A 202 9.44 -0.42 -11.99
N GLY A 203 10.31 -0.15 -12.97
CA GLY A 203 11.64 0.41 -12.76
C GLY A 203 11.67 1.72 -11.98
N ASN A 204 10.74 2.64 -12.24
CA ASN A 204 10.66 3.91 -11.49
C ASN A 204 10.36 3.67 -10.01
N SER A 205 9.43 2.76 -9.71
CA SER A 205 9.09 2.40 -8.33
C SER A 205 10.26 1.71 -7.63
N PHE A 206 10.91 0.78 -8.32
CA PHE A 206 12.07 0.07 -7.79
C PHE A 206 13.22 1.02 -7.43
N ILE A 207 13.53 1.95 -8.32
CA ILE A 207 14.65 2.88 -8.16
C ILE A 207 14.35 3.97 -7.14
N ASN A 208 13.20 4.64 -7.26
CA ASN A 208 12.92 5.87 -6.52
C ASN A 208 12.15 5.62 -5.21
N ASN A 209 11.22 4.66 -5.18
CA ASN A 209 10.33 4.49 -4.03
C ASN A 209 10.88 3.50 -2.99
N LEU A 210 11.76 2.58 -3.40
CA LEU A 210 12.24 1.47 -2.56
C LEU A 210 13.70 1.62 -2.07
N SER A 211 14.31 2.79 -2.25
CA SER A 211 15.70 3.07 -1.83
C SER A 211 16.71 2.01 -2.32
N ILE A 212 16.49 1.41 -3.48
CA ILE A 212 17.20 0.20 -3.88
C ILE A 212 18.72 0.38 -3.96
N ALA A 213 19.22 1.54 -4.41
CA ALA A 213 20.65 1.79 -4.44
C ALA A 213 21.28 1.57 -3.06
N ARG A 214 20.61 2.03 -2.01
CA ARG A 214 21.03 1.83 -0.62
C ARG A 214 21.09 0.35 -0.25
N THR A 215 20.04 -0.41 -0.58
CA THR A 215 19.99 -1.87 -0.34
C THR A 215 21.08 -2.61 -1.10
N LEU A 216 21.21 -2.39 -2.41
CA LEU A 216 22.18 -3.10 -3.23
C LEU A 216 23.61 -2.76 -2.83
N ASN A 217 23.92 -1.48 -2.58
CA ASN A 217 25.24 -1.08 -2.10
C ASN A 217 25.61 -1.82 -0.80
N TYR A 218 24.70 -1.87 0.17
CA TYR A 218 24.93 -2.56 1.44
C TYR A 218 25.13 -4.07 1.24
N LEU A 219 24.19 -4.74 0.56
CA LEU A 219 24.22 -6.20 0.41
C LEU A 219 25.46 -6.67 -0.37
N ILE A 220 25.90 -5.89 -1.37
CA ILE A 220 27.13 -6.16 -2.13
C ILE A 220 28.36 -5.93 -1.25
N TYR A 221 28.41 -4.84 -0.50
CA TYR A 221 29.54 -4.51 0.38
C TYR A 221 29.74 -5.54 1.50
N GLU A 222 28.66 -5.93 2.17
CA GLU A 222 28.65 -6.98 3.20
C GLU A 222 28.77 -8.40 2.60
N LYS A 223 28.77 -8.52 1.27
CA LYS A 223 28.85 -9.79 0.51
C LYS A 223 27.71 -10.77 0.84
N GLU A 224 26.55 -10.25 1.24
CA GLU A 224 25.32 -11.03 1.36
C GLU A 224 24.79 -11.47 -0.02
N ILE A 225 25.09 -10.69 -1.06
CA ILE A 225 24.86 -11.04 -2.46
C ILE A 225 26.13 -10.82 -3.30
N PRO A 226 26.28 -11.51 -4.46
CA PRO A 226 27.31 -11.19 -5.43
C PRO A 226 27.18 -9.76 -5.98
N SER A 227 28.28 -9.19 -6.45
CA SER A 227 28.24 -7.90 -7.17
C SER A 227 27.37 -8.03 -8.42
N CYS A 228 26.43 -7.11 -8.60
CA CYS A 228 25.42 -7.19 -9.67
C CYS A 228 25.11 -5.83 -10.28
N ILE A 229 24.70 -5.85 -11.55
CA ILE A 229 24.06 -4.75 -12.27
C ILE A 229 22.55 -4.96 -12.16
N ALA A 230 21.79 -3.91 -11.87
CA ALA A 230 20.33 -3.98 -11.94
C ALA A 230 19.81 -3.15 -13.11
N VAL A 231 19.03 -3.78 -13.99
CA VAL A 231 18.34 -3.16 -15.12
C VAL A 231 16.85 -3.11 -14.78
N ALA A 232 16.40 -1.94 -14.39
CA ALA A 232 15.01 -1.69 -14.01
C ALA A 232 14.25 -1.09 -15.19
N ILE A 233 13.23 -1.80 -15.66
CA ILE A 233 12.46 -1.48 -16.88
C ILE A 233 11.15 -0.82 -16.47
N GLU A 234 10.90 0.39 -16.98
CA GLU A 234 9.61 1.05 -16.82
C GLU A 234 8.63 0.52 -17.88
N PRO A 235 7.45 0.01 -17.49
CA PRO A 235 6.41 -0.36 -18.44
C PRO A 235 5.76 0.88 -19.06
N VAL A 236 5.32 0.78 -20.32
CA VAL A 236 4.49 1.83 -20.95
C VAL A 236 3.02 1.58 -20.66
N ASP A 237 2.56 0.35 -20.91
CA ASP A 237 1.28 -0.17 -20.42
C ASP A 237 1.54 -1.41 -19.55
N ARG A 238 1.54 -1.20 -18.23
CA ARG A 238 1.87 -2.26 -17.27
C ARG A 238 0.94 -3.47 -17.36
N LEU A 239 -0.36 -3.26 -17.62
CA LEU A 239 -1.34 -4.34 -17.63
C LEU A 239 -1.24 -5.15 -18.91
N GLU A 240 -1.06 -4.50 -20.04
CA GLU A 240 -0.85 -5.17 -21.32
C GLU A 240 0.50 -5.91 -21.37
N GLU A 241 1.57 -5.29 -20.86
CA GLU A 241 2.94 -5.81 -21.00
C GLU A 241 3.28 -6.91 -20.00
N LEU A 242 2.82 -6.81 -18.74
CA LEU A 242 3.23 -7.76 -17.69
C LEU A 242 2.25 -8.92 -17.50
N THR A 243 1.21 -9.02 -18.33
CA THR A 243 0.21 -10.09 -18.28
C THR A 243 0.37 -11.06 -19.44
N TYR A 244 1.27 -12.05 -19.29
CA TYR A 244 1.51 -13.12 -20.28
C TYR A 244 1.77 -12.61 -21.72
N ASN A 245 2.61 -11.58 -21.86
CA ASN A 245 2.88 -10.96 -23.16
C ASN A 245 4.20 -11.49 -23.77
N ASP A 246 4.10 -12.24 -24.86
CA ASP A 246 5.26 -12.83 -25.54
C ASP A 246 6.23 -11.80 -26.11
N LYS A 247 5.73 -10.63 -26.55
CA LYS A 247 6.60 -9.56 -27.04
C LYS A 247 7.42 -8.99 -25.89
N MET A 248 6.82 -8.82 -24.72
CA MET A 248 7.54 -8.33 -23.52
C MET A 248 8.59 -9.35 -23.04
N ASN A 249 8.31 -10.65 -23.17
CA ASN A 249 9.28 -11.71 -22.86
C ASN A 249 10.43 -11.79 -23.88
N THR A 250 10.19 -11.36 -25.13
CA THR A 250 11.19 -11.38 -26.21
C THR A 250 12.06 -10.12 -26.21
N PHE A 251 11.51 -9.00 -25.73
CA PHE A 251 12.21 -7.76 -25.47
C PHE A 251 13.37 -7.95 -24.49
#